data_AF-D3P8I5-F1
#
_entry.id   AF-D3P8I5-F1
#
_cell.length_a   1.000
_cell.length_b   1.000
_cell.length_c   1.000
_cell.angle_alpha   90.00
_cell.angle_beta   90.00
_cell.angle_gamma   90.00
#
_symmetry.space_group_name_H-M   'P 1'
#
loop_
_entity.id
_entity.type
_entity.pdbx_description
1 polymer ?
#
loop_
_entity_poly.entity_id
_entity_poly.type
_entity_poly.pdbx_seq_one_letter_code
_entity_poly.pdbx_strand_id
1 'polypeptide(L)'
;MLKKLFVFYFFLTAVTSLFYNDYFRVNDGVYIHGLVGILGFAITGYLAVVVNKRNFPSVFDVLDKIYFYLSLVLMISIFLKNTILITIISFIFLIFTIPLMLRYNSPYAGLERFFVKSSFMILFLDWIYFIYSLNFEKFFIMQTKFSYNYLSFSFPLSLILFSEFIKYLKVKKTEVIFSVLVLVGGVLLLFFGMLLKSKFVEIFSASILLCLIVYYFIKSGYINEKYLFFNFMGLLLTGIFGFWYLLTVFKSGGDRVILLLHAHFAHYAWASFGLFFLFVKDKKIRFLTILFLLLSLIIISVYFVLEKRIFLYVSFIFFLFSGIMYLAFQYKRGKIGY
;
A
#
# COMPACT_ATOMS: atom_id res chain seq x y z
N MET A 1 -15.50 13.22 -1.06
CA MET A 1 -15.04 11.88 -1.48
C MET A 1 -13.60 11.59 -1.09
N LEU A 2 -12.58 12.30 -1.59
CA LEU A 2 -11.15 12.15 -1.22
C LEU A 2 -10.90 11.96 0.29
N LYS A 3 -11.60 12.79 1.07
CA LYS A 3 -11.58 12.77 2.53
C LYS A 3 -12.29 11.57 3.14
N LYS A 4 -13.46 11.18 2.61
CA LYS A 4 -14.23 9.99 3.04
C LYS A 4 -13.42 8.70 2.80
N LEU A 5 -12.55 8.69 1.79
CA LEU A 5 -11.75 7.53 1.39
C LEU A 5 -10.34 7.50 1.99
N PHE A 6 -9.73 8.63 2.32
CA PHE A 6 -8.58 8.66 3.23
C PHE A 6 -8.96 8.10 4.61
N VAL A 7 -10.18 8.42 5.05
CA VAL A 7 -10.76 7.92 6.29
C VAL A 7 -11.03 6.44 6.22
N PHE A 8 -11.59 5.99 5.10
CA PHE A 8 -11.83 4.58 4.86
C PHE A 8 -10.50 3.82 4.79
N TYR A 9 -9.48 4.32 4.07
CA TYR A 9 -8.10 3.80 4.10
C TYR A 9 -7.58 3.67 5.51
N PHE A 10 -7.77 4.70 6.31
CA PHE A 10 -7.34 4.75 7.68
C PHE A 10 -8.00 3.65 8.51
N PHE A 11 -9.34 3.57 8.50
CA PHE A 11 -10.08 2.56 9.24
C PHE A 11 -9.76 1.14 8.79
N LEU A 12 -9.61 0.91 7.49
CA LEU A 12 -9.25 -0.40 6.95
C LEU A 12 -7.83 -0.81 7.32
N THR A 13 -6.87 0.11 7.22
CA THR A 13 -5.47 -0.09 7.64
C THR A 13 -5.35 -0.24 9.16
N ALA A 14 -6.30 0.29 9.92
CA ALA A 14 -6.37 0.04 11.35
C ALA A 14 -6.90 -1.38 11.58
N VAL A 15 -7.98 -1.76 10.90
CA VAL A 15 -8.62 -3.07 11.02
C VAL A 15 -7.69 -4.22 10.61
N THR A 16 -6.75 -4.02 9.67
CA THR A 16 -5.71 -5.02 9.33
C THR A 16 -4.95 -5.48 10.58
N SER A 17 -4.75 -4.57 11.54
CA SER A 17 -3.93 -4.82 12.71
C SER A 17 -4.59 -5.69 13.78
N LEU A 18 -5.90 -5.89 13.68
CA LEU A 18 -6.66 -6.77 14.58
C LEU A 18 -6.57 -8.26 14.16
N PHE A 19 -6.10 -8.54 12.94
CA PHE A 19 -6.11 -9.87 12.34
C PHE A 19 -4.76 -10.60 12.40
N TYR A 20 -3.85 -10.16 13.28
CA TYR A 20 -2.53 -10.80 13.46
C TYR A 20 -2.55 -12.11 14.24
N ASN A 21 -3.73 -12.59 14.63
CA ASN A 21 -3.89 -13.88 15.29
C ASN A 21 -4.20 -14.98 14.26
N ASP A 22 -3.57 -16.15 14.41
CA ASP A 22 -3.80 -17.36 13.57
C ASP A 22 -5.28 -17.79 13.51
N TYR A 23 -6.12 -17.28 14.43
CA TYR A 23 -7.58 -17.41 14.47
C TYR A 23 -8.31 -16.96 13.19
N PHE A 24 -7.67 -16.08 12.41
CA PHE A 24 -8.27 -15.47 11.25
C PHE A 24 -7.57 -15.95 9.97
N ARG A 25 -7.64 -17.25 9.70
CA ARG A 25 -7.35 -17.83 8.37
C ARG A 25 -8.65 -18.07 7.61
N VAL A 26 -8.61 -17.83 6.30
CA VAL A 26 -9.70 -18.19 5.37
C VAL A 26 -9.41 -19.52 4.71
N ASN A 27 -8.13 -19.82 4.45
CA ASN A 27 -7.67 -21.13 4.02
C ASN A 27 -6.23 -21.36 4.52
N ASP A 28 -5.67 -22.56 4.38
CA ASP A 28 -4.28 -22.82 4.74
C ASP A 28 -3.33 -21.93 3.93
N GLY A 29 -2.47 -21.19 4.64
CA GLY A 29 -1.61 -20.17 4.05
C GLY A 29 -2.30 -18.85 3.70
N VAL A 30 -3.63 -18.75 3.67
CA VAL A 30 -4.42 -17.54 3.34
C VAL A 30 -4.94 -16.89 4.62
N TYR A 31 -4.25 -15.86 5.08
CA TYR A 31 -4.60 -15.16 6.30
C TYR A 31 -5.53 -13.96 6.04
N ILE A 32 -6.49 -13.71 6.92
CA ILE A 32 -7.37 -12.55 6.82
C ILE A 32 -6.59 -11.24 6.79
N HIS A 33 -5.44 -11.13 7.45
CA HIS A 33 -4.64 -9.89 7.45
C HIS A 33 -4.18 -9.45 6.05
N GLY A 34 -3.81 -10.39 5.16
CA GLY A 34 -3.49 -10.04 3.77
C GLY A 34 -4.73 -9.92 2.90
N LEU A 35 -5.90 -10.39 3.36
CA LEU A 35 -7.18 -10.03 2.74
C LEU A 35 -7.55 -8.57 3.04
N VAL A 36 -7.16 -8.04 4.19
CA VAL A 36 -7.32 -6.61 4.49
C VAL A 36 -6.31 -5.74 3.72
N GLY A 37 -5.18 -6.30 3.26
CA GLY A 37 -4.34 -5.68 2.22
C GLY A 37 -5.10 -5.40 0.91
N ILE A 38 -6.11 -6.22 0.59
CA ILE A 38 -7.02 -6.03 -0.56
C ILE A 38 -7.92 -4.79 -0.39
N LEU A 39 -8.20 -4.38 0.83
CA LEU A 39 -8.95 -3.14 1.09
C LEU A 39 -8.11 -1.89 0.75
N GLY A 40 -6.78 -1.97 0.85
CA GLY A 40 -5.86 -0.98 0.28
C GLY A 40 -5.86 -0.94 -1.25
N PHE A 41 -6.33 -2.00 -1.89
CA PHE A 41 -6.36 -2.20 -3.33
C PHE A 41 -7.54 -1.50 -4.00
N ALA A 42 -8.72 -1.64 -3.41
CA ALA A 42 -9.89 -0.87 -3.81
C ALA A 42 -9.68 0.66 -3.63
N ILE A 43 -8.81 1.04 -2.70
CA ILE A 43 -8.37 2.42 -2.47
C ILE A 43 -7.34 2.88 -3.50
N THR A 44 -6.59 1.98 -4.13
CA THR A 44 -5.64 2.37 -5.16
C THR A 44 -6.31 2.64 -6.51
N GLY A 45 -7.29 1.83 -6.89
CA GLY A 45 -8.20 2.15 -8.00
C GLY A 45 -8.86 3.52 -7.81
N TYR A 46 -9.27 3.81 -6.56
CA TYR A 46 -9.83 5.09 -6.17
C TYR A 46 -8.80 6.24 -6.07
N LEU A 47 -7.58 6.02 -5.58
CA LEU A 47 -6.54 7.07 -5.53
C LEU A 47 -6.12 7.49 -6.94
N ALA A 48 -6.17 6.55 -7.90
CA ALA A 48 -5.96 6.85 -9.30
C ALA A 48 -7.14 7.63 -9.94
N VAL A 49 -8.37 7.47 -9.41
CA VAL A 49 -9.54 8.34 -9.70
C VAL A 49 -9.35 9.75 -9.13
N VAL A 50 -8.85 9.84 -7.90
CA VAL A 50 -8.66 11.05 -7.10
C VAL A 50 -7.64 12.02 -7.68
N VAL A 51 -6.50 11.48 -8.12
CA VAL A 51 -5.48 12.28 -8.81
C VAL A 51 -6.10 12.85 -10.10
N ASN A 52 -6.94 12.06 -10.79
CA ASN A 52 -7.55 12.39 -12.08
C ASN A 52 -8.91 13.10 -12.05
N LYS A 53 -9.47 13.46 -10.89
CA LYS A 53 -10.82 14.06 -10.83
C LYS A 53 -10.94 15.38 -11.62
N ARG A 54 -9.81 16.07 -11.83
CA ARG A 54 -9.72 17.26 -12.69
C ARG A 54 -9.87 16.98 -14.19
N ASN A 55 -9.65 15.74 -14.62
CA ASN A 55 -9.51 15.39 -16.03
C ASN A 55 -10.72 14.64 -16.60
N PHE A 56 -11.54 13.97 -15.77
CA PHE A 56 -12.69 13.17 -16.22
C PHE A 56 -13.82 13.11 -15.15
N PRO A 57 -14.56 14.20 -14.90
CA PRO A 57 -15.45 14.30 -13.73
C PRO A 57 -16.64 13.33 -13.73
N SER A 58 -17.28 13.04 -14.86
CA SER A 58 -18.55 12.29 -14.91
C SER A 58 -18.43 10.77 -14.80
N VAL A 59 -17.42 10.17 -15.47
CA VAL A 59 -17.19 8.71 -15.46
C VAL A 59 -16.69 8.25 -14.09
N PHE A 60 -15.94 9.10 -13.41
CA PHE A 60 -15.24 8.78 -12.18
C PHE A 60 -16.10 8.94 -10.92
N ASP A 61 -17.15 9.75 -10.93
CA ASP A 61 -18.08 9.85 -9.80
C ASP A 61 -18.94 8.57 -9.61
N VAL A 62 -19.30 7.89 -10.70
CA VAL A 62 -20.03 6.62 -10.66
C VAL A 62 -19.11 5.48 -10.27
N LEU A 63 -17.92 5.40 -10.90
CA LEU A 63 -16.91 4.41 -10.53
C LEU A 63 -16.51 4.55 -9.07
N ASP A 64 -16.29 5.76 -8.55
CA ASP A 64 -15.95 5.96 -7.13
C ASP A 64 -17.00 5.35 -6.19
N LYS A 65 -18.29 5.63 -6.42
CA LYS A 65 -19.37 5.02 -5.63
C LYS A 65 -19.34 3.49 -5.71
N ILE A 66 -19.16 2.93 -6.90
CA ILE A 66 -19.07 1.47 -7.11
C ILE A 66 -17.88 0.90 -6.32
N TYR A 67 -16.69 1.47 -6.48
CA TYR A 67 -15.48 1.04 -5.76
C TYR A 67 -15.67 1.13 -4.24
N PHE A 68 -16.26 2.21 -3.73
CA PHE A 68 -16.56 2.37 -2.30
C PHE A 68 -17.47 1.26 -1.76
N TYR A 69 -18.60 1.00 -2.43
CA TYR A 69 -19.53 -0.05 -2.00
C TYR A 69 -18.91 -1.45 -2.14
N LEU A 70 -18.25 -1.75 -3.25
CA LEU A 70 -17.53 -3.02 -3.42
C LEU A 70 -16.48 -3.23 -2.33
N SER A 71 -15.79 -2.16 -1.90
CA SER A 71 -14.83 -2.24 -0.80
C SER A 71 -15.51 -2.58 0.53
N LEU A 72 -16.65 -1.96 0.83
CA LEU A 72 -17.44 -2.27 2.04
C LEU A 72 -17.92 -3.72 2.02
N VAL A 73 -18.48 -4.18 0.89
CA VAL A 73 -18.94 -5.56 0.76
C VAL A 73 -17.76 -6.52 0.88
N LEU A 74 -16.61 -6.22 0.26
CA LEU A 74 -15.41 -7.04 0.40
C LEU A 74 -14.94 -7.12 1.85
N MET A 75 -14.91 -6.00 2.57
CA MET A 75 -14.56 -5.95 3.99
C MET A 75 -15.48 -6.87 4.81
N ILE A 76 -16.80 -6.70 4.66
CA ILE A 76 -17.79 -7.51 5.37
C ILE A 76 -17.60 -8.99 5.02
N SER A 77 -17.36 -9.32 3.75
CA SER A 77 -17.13 -10.68 3.28
C SER A 77 -15.89 -11.31 3.92
N ILE A 78 -14.81 -10.53 4.07
CA ILE A 78 -13.58 -10.95 4.74
C ILE A 78 -13.85 -11.23 6.23
N PHE A 79 -14.56 -10.33 6.93
CA PHE A 79 -14.95 -10.53 8.33
C PHE A 79 -15.80 -11.79 8.50
N LEU A 80 -16.75 -12.02 7.59
CA LEU A 80 -17.62 -13.19 7.58
C LEU A 80 -16.96 -14.46 7.03
N LYS A 81 -15.70 -14.40 6.60
CA LYS A 81 -14.98 -15.51 5.95
C LYS A 81 -15.71 -16.10 4.74
N ASN A 82 -16.51 -15.30 4.01
CA ASN A 82 -17.28 -15.76 2.86
C ASN A 82 -16.43 -15.76 1.58
N THR A 83 -15.74 -16.86 1.31
CA THR A 83 -14.82 -17.04 0.17
C THR A 83 -15.48 -16.81 -1.18
N ILE A 84 -16.72 -17.28 -1.38
CA ILE A 84 -17.47 -17.10 -2.64
C ILE A 84 -17.66 -15.62 -2.92
N LEU A 85 -18.14 -14.86 -1.92
CA LEU A 85 -18.40 -13.44 -2.06
C LEU A 85 -17.11 -12.63 -2.26
N ILE A 86 -16.03 -13.01 -1.57
CA ILE A 86 -14.69 -12.43 -1.78
C ILE A 86 -14.24 -12.65 -3.23
N THR A 87 -14.35 -13.87 -3.77
CA THR A 87 -13.96 -14.18 -5.16
C THR A 87 -14.77 -13.38 -6.17
N ILE A 88 -16.11 -13.31 -6.01
CA ILE A 88 -16.99 -12.55 -6.90
C ILE A 88 -16.60 -11.07 -6.92
N ILE A 89 -16.46 -10.45 -5.75
CA ILE A 89 -16.13 -9.03 -5.65
C ILE A 89 -14.75 -8.72 -6.23
N SER A 90 -13.79 -9.61 -6.03
CA SER A 90 -12.44 -9.47 -6.57
C SER A 90 -12.42 -9.54 -8.09
N PHE A 91 -13.23 -10.44 -8.66
CA PHE A 91 -13.43 -10.51 -10.11
C PHE A 91 -14.09 -9.25 -10.66
N ILE A 92 -15.08 -8.69 -9.95
CA ILE A 92 -15.70 -7.42 -10.29
C ILE A 92 -14.63 -6.30 -10.28
N PHE A 93 -13.78 -6.22 -9.26
CA PHE A 93 -12.68 -5.25 -9.23
C PHE A 93 -11.68 -5.42 -10.39
N LEU A 94 -11.35 -6.66 -10.76
CA LEU A 94 -10.49 -6.97 -11.91
C LEU A 94 -11.10 -6.39 -13.20
N ILE A 95 -12.38 -6.65 -13.45
CA ILE A 95 -13.11 -6.14 -14.63
C ILE A 95 -13.10 -4.61 -14.64
N PHE A 96 -13.43 -3.96 -13.52
CA PHE A 96 -13.46 -2.49 -13.45
C PHE A 96 -12.08 -1.84 -13.56
N THR A 97 -11.00 -2.58 -13.29
CA THR A 97 -9.63 -2.10 -13.48
C THR A 97 -9.24 -2.02 -14.98
N ILE A 98 -9.85 -2.84 -15.84
CA ILE A 98 -9.55 -2.85 -17.30
C ILE A 98 -9.89 -1.49 -17.96
N PRO A 99 -11.11 -0.91 -17.79
CA PRO A 99 -11.41 0.43 -18.28
C PRO A 99 -10.46 1.51 -17.76
N LEU A 100 -10.01 1.42 -16.50
CA LEU A 100 -9.03 2.37 -15.94
C LEU A 100 -7.69 2.27 -16.65
N MET A 101 -7.23 1.06 -16.97
CA MET A 101 -6.00 0.83 -17.73
C MET A 101 -6.12 1.30 -19.19
N LEU A 102 -7.24 1.02 -19.85
CA LEU A 102 -7.45 1.29 -21.28
C LEU A 102 -7.83 2.74 -21.58
N ARG A 103 -8.65 3.37 -20.72
CA ARG A 103 -9.15 4.75 -20.93
C ARG A 103 -8.25 5.81 -20.31
N TYR A 104 -7.13 5.45 -19.69
CA TYR A 104 -6.16 6.43 -19.19
C TYR A 104 -5.37 7.09 -20.34
N ASN A 105 -6.04 8.01 -21.04
CA ASN A 105 -5.43 9.00 -21.92
C ASN A 105 -5.38 10.32 -21.16
N SER A 106 -4.38 10.44 -20.30
CA SER A 106 -4.27 11.61 -19.46
C SER A 106 -3.93 12.87 -20.27
N PRO A 107 -4.61 14.00 -20.01
CA PRO A 107 -4.16 15.32 -20.45
C PRO A 107 -2.98 15.86 -19.63
N TYR A 108 -2.41 15.08 -18.69
CA TYR A 108 -1.20 15.48 -17.96
C TYR A 108 -0.03 15.69 -18.92
N ALA A 109 0.45 16.93 -18.98
CA ALA A 109 1.76 17.23 -19.50
C ALA A 109 2.81 16.70 -18.51
N GLY A 110 3.53 15.62 -18.85
CA GLY A 110 4.76 15.23 -18.15
C GLY A 110 4.84 13.79 -17.63
N LEU A 111 5.69 13.62 -16.63
CA LEU A 111 6.25 12.33 -16.17
C LEU A 111 5.30 11.49 -15.32
N GLU A 112 4.31 12.12 -14.70
CA GLU A 112 3.30 11.51 -13.82
C GLU A 112 2.49 10.43 -14.54
N ARG A 113 2.29 10.60 -15.85
CA ARG A 113 1.57 9.64 -16.70
C ARG A 113 2.17 8.24 -16.63
N PHE A 114 3.50 8.13 -16.54
CA PHE A 114 4.18 6.84 -16.51
C PHE A 114 3.93 6.10 -15.19
N PHE A 115 4.05 6.77 -14.05
CA PHE A 115 3.77 6.16 -12.74
C PHE A 115 2.32 5.70 -12.60
N VAL A 116 1.37 6.53 -13.04
CA VAL A 116 -0.06 6.21 -12.94
C VAL A 116 -0.45 5.09 -13.89
N LYS A 117 0.10 5.05 -15.11
CA LYS A 117 -0.16 3.93 -16.03
C LYS A 117 0.41 2.63 -15.49
N SER A 118 1.64 2.68 -14.98
CA SER A 118 2.28 1.52 -14.36
C SER A 118 1.56 1.05 -13.09
N SER A 119 1.01 1.95 -12.27
CA SER A 119 0.26 1.57 -11.09
C SER A 119 -1.02 0.82 -11.45
N PHE A 120 -1.73 1.18 -12.53
CA PHE A 120 -2.87 0.42 -13.03
C PHE A 120 -2.50 -0.96 -13.57
N MET A 121 -1.37 -1.08 -14.27
CA MET A 121 -0.90 -2.37 -14.77
C MET A 121 -0.54 -3.32 -13.63
N ILE A 122 0.17 -2.82 -12.61
CA ILE A 122 0.47 -3.61 -11.41
C ILE A 122 -0.82 -3.93 -10.67
N LEU A 123 -1.75 -2.97 -10.52
CA LEU A 123 -3.07 -3.21 -9.92
C LEU A 123 -3.82 -4.37 -10.60
N PHE A 124 -3.77 -4.42 -11.93
CA PHE A 124 -4.41 -5.49 -12.68
C PHE A 124 -3.74 -6.85 -12.43
N LEU A 125 -2.41 -6.92 -12.46
CA LEU A 125 -1.64 -8.15 -12.21
C LEU A 125 -1.87 -8.68 -10.80
N ASP A 126 -1.94 -7.79 -9.82
CA ASP A 126 -2.18 -8.15 -8.43
C ASP A 126 -3.59 -8.72 -8.22
N TRP A 127 -4.61 -8.20 -8.92
CA TRP A 127 -5.96 -8.80 -8.88
C TRP A 127 -5.97 -10.21 -9.46
N ILE A 128 -5.25 -10.43 -10.58
CA ILE A 128 -5.09 -11.77 -11.17
C ILE A 128 -4.44 -12.70 -10.15
N TYR A 129 -3.31 -12.28 -9.58
CA TYR A 129 -2.57 -13.06 -8.60
C TYR A 129 -3.41 -13.35 -7.35
N PHE A 130 -4.19 -12.37 -6.90
CA PHE A 130 -5.07 -12.51 -5.76
C PHE A 130 -6.19 -13.53 -5.98
N ILE A 131 -6.98 -13.36 -7.05
CA ILE A 131 -8.05 -14.31 -7.41
C ILE A 131 -7.47 -15.71 -7.56
N TYR A 132 -6.29 -15.81 -8.15
CA TYR A 132 -5.59 -17.08 -8.25
C TYR A 132 -5.29 -17.67 -6.87
N SER A 133 -4.63 -16.92 -5.98
CA SER A 133 -4.25 -17.38 -4.64
C SER A 133 -5.43 -17.76 -3.74
N LEU A 134 -6.63 -17.22 -4.00
CA LEU A 134 -7.84 -17.59 -3.29
C LEU A 134 -8.37 -18.98 -3.68
N ASN A 135 -8.20 -19.35 -4.95
CA ASN A 135 -8.84 -20.53 -5.54
C ASN A 135 -7.87 -21.68 -5.74
N PHE A 136 -6.56 -21.43 -5.68
CA PHE A 136 -5.52 -22.42 -5.93
C PHE A 136 -4.41 -22.33 -4.89
N GLU A 137 -4.04 -23.49 -4.32
CA GLU A 137 -2.89 -23.60 -3.42
C GLU A 137 -1.54 -23.67 -4.15
N LYS A 138 -1.56 -23.97 -5.47
CA LYS A 138 -0.36 -24.14 -6.28
C LYS A 138 -0.52 -23.57 -7.69
N PHE A 139 0.41 -22.70 -8.11
CA PHE A 139 0.57 -22.23 -9.49
C PHE A 139 1.73 -22.97 -10.15
N PHE A 140 1.50 -23.71 -11.24
CA PHE A 140 2.55 -24.49 -11.92
C PHE A 140 3.48 -25.24 -10.93
N ILE A 141 2.91 -25.93 -9.92
CA ILE A 141 3.65 -26.72 -8.90
C ILE A 141 4.36 -25.85 -7.82
N MET A 142 4.15 -24.54 -7.81
CA MET A 142 4.67 -23.60 -6.81
C MET A 142 3.58 -23.27 -5.78
N GLN A 143 3.87 -23.43 -4.48
CA GLN A 143 2.94 -23.02 -3.42
C GLN A 143 2.66 -21.51 -3.50
N THR A 144 1.39 -21.13 -3.51
CA THR A 144 0.96 -19.73 -3.42
C THR A 144 1.24 -19.23 -2.00
N LYS A 145 2.40 -18.59 -1.75
CA LYS A 145 2.62 -17.97 -0.44
C LYS A 145 1.91 -16.63 -0.39
N PHE A 146 1.00 -16.49 0.55
CA PHE A 146 0.19 -15.31 0.73
C PHE A 146 0.99 -14.05 1.15
N SER A 147 2.25 -14.19 1.57
CA SER A 147 3.19 -13.07 1.71
C SER A 147 3.38 -12.28 0.40
N TYR A 148 3.16 -12.93 -0.74
CA TYR A 148 3.31 -12.34 -2.08
C TYR A 148 2.15 -11.41 -2.46
N ASN A 149 0.95 -11.70 -1.96
CA ASN A 149 -0.20 -10.80 -2.02
C ASN A 149 0.10 -9.51 -1.24
N TYR A 150 0.69 -9.62 -0.04
CA TYR A 150 0.96 -8.44 0.79
C TYR A 150 1.93 -7.44 0.13
N LEU A 151 3.01 -7.95 -0.48
CA LEU A 151 3.99 -7.16 -1.20
C LEU A 151 3.35 -6.49 -2.41
N SER A 152 2.62 -7.25 -3.23
CA SER A 152 1.93 -6.76 -4.42
C SER A 152 1.00 -5.58 -4.08
N PHE A 153 0.27 -5.70 -2.96
CA PHE A 153 -0.77 -4.75 -2.58
C PHE A 153 -0.32 -3.33 -2.23
N SER A 154 0.94 -3.13 -1.84
CA SER A 154 1.47 -1.80 -1.45
C SER A 154 2.11 -1.02 -2.62
N PHE A 155 2.44 -1.70 -3.73
CA PHE A 155 3.19 -1.10 -4.83
C PHE A 155 2.40 -0.07 -5.64
N PRO A 156 1.13 -0.30 -6.02
CA PRO A 156 0.35 0.69 -6.76
C PRO A 156 0.22 2.03 -6.02
N LEU A 157 -0.04 1.98 -4.71
CA LEU A 157 -0.09 3.15 -3.84
C LEU A 157 1.28 3.83 -3.73
N SER A 158 2.34 3.03 -3.58
CA SER A 158 3.70 3.52 -3.54
C SER A 158 4.09 4.27 -4.81
N LEU A 159 3.72 3.76 -6.00
CA LEU A 159 3.97 4.45 -7.27
C LEU A 159 3.20 5.78 -7.37
N ILE A 160 1.96 5.83 -6.89
CA ILE A 160 1.18 7.08 -6.85
C ILE A 160 1.86 8.10 -5.93
N LEU A 161 2.21 7.69 -4.71
CA LEU A 161 2.93 8.57 -3.76
C LEU A 161 4.27 9.01 -4.34
N PHE A 162 5.01 8.10 -4.95
CA PHE A 162 6.28 8.41 -5.61
C PHE A 162 6.10 9.45 -6.72
N SER A 163 5.03 9.35 -7.51
CA SER A 163 4.72 10.30 -8.57
C SER A 163 4.45 11.72 -8.05
N GLU A 164 3.91 11.86 -6.84
CA GLU A 164 3.76 13.15 -6.17
C GLU A 164 5.07 13.63 -5.54
N PHE A 165 5.79 12.75 -4.84
CA PHE A 165 7.02 13.10 -4.14
C PHE A 165 8.18 13.48 -5.06
N ILE A 166 8.26 12.86 -6.24
CA ILE A 166 9.32 13.15 -7.22
C ILE A 166 9.25 14.58 -7.77
N LYS A 167 8.06 15.22 -7.73
CA LYS A 167 7.88 16.62 -8.09
C LYS A 167 8.63 17.54 -7.13
N TYR A 168 8.60 17.22 -5.84
CA TYR A 168 9.31 17.97 -4.80
C TYR A 168 10.82 17.77 -4.87
N LEU A 169 11.27 16.63 -5.39
CA LEU A 169 12.68 16.28 -5.53
C LEU A 169 13.38 16.93 -6.75
N LYS A 170 12.64 17.69 -7.58
CA LYS A 170 13.16 18.40 -8.78
C LYS A 170 14.02 17.52 -9.69
N VAL A 171 13.58 16.28 -9.90
CA VAL A 171 14.31 15.23 -10.63
C VAL A 171 14.21 15.45 -12.15
N LYS A 172 15.29 15.17 -12.89
CA LYS A 172 15.29 15.28 -14.36
C LYS A 172 14.38 14.24 -15.01
N LYS A 173 13.82 14.57 -16.18
CA LYS A 173 12.91 13.66 -16.93
C LYS A 173 13.49 12.27 -17.17
N THR A 174 14.76 12.19 -17.55
CA THR A 174 15.48 10.93 -17.80
C THR A 174 15.60 10.07 -16.54
N GLU A 175 15.95 10.68 -15.41
CA GLU A 175 16.02 10.01 -14.09
C GLU A 175 14.66 9.45 -13.66
N VAL A 176 13.56 10.17 -13.95
CA VAL A 176 12.22 9.69 -13.64
C VAL A 176 11.85 8.46 -14.48
N ILE A 177 12.12 8.48 -15.79
CA ILE A 177 11.86 7.33 -16.66
C ILE A 177 12.65 6.12 -16.17
N PHE A 178 13.93 6.30 -15.87
CA PHE A 178 14.77 5.24 -15.31
C PHE A 178 14.20 4.70 -13.99
N SER A 179 13.72 5.58 -13.11
CA SER A 179 13.13 5.17 -11.83
C SER A 179 11.84 4.37 -12.01
N VAL A 180 10.99 4.73 -12.98
CA VAL A 180 9.80 3.92 -13.31
C VAL A 180 10.22 2.55 -13.85
N LEU A 181 11.18 2.50 -14.76
CA LEU A 181 11.68 1.24 -15.32
C LEU A 181 12.28 0.34 -14.23
N VAL A 182 13.05 0.91 -13.31
CA VAL A 182 13.65 0.17 -12.19
C VAL A 182 12.59 -0.27 -11.17
N LEU A 183 11.63 0.58 -10.81
CA LEU A 183 10.55 0.22 -9.89
C LEU A 183 9.66 -0.87 -10.47
N VAL A 184 9.14 -0.67 -11.67
CA VAL A 184 8.23 -1.61 -12.31
C VAL A 184 8.97 -2.88 -12.71
N GLY A 185 10.11 -2.74 -13.38
CA GLY A 185 10.94 -3.87 -13.80
C GLY A 185 11.47 -4.66 -12.62
N GLY A 186 11.90 -4.00 -11.54
CA GLY A 186 12.29 -4.67 -10.29
C GLY A 186 11.12 -5.44 -9.68
N VAL A 187 9.96 -4.82 -9.49
CA VAL A 187 8.79 -5.51 -8.95
C VAL A 187 8.40 -6.72 -9.80
N LEU A 188 8.36 -6.57 -11.14
CA LEU A 188 8.07 -7.68 -12.05
C LEU A 188 9.15 -8.78 -12.01
N LEU A 189 10.44 -8.42 -11.94
CA LEU A 189 11.54 -9.36 -11.77
C LEU A 189 11.47 -10.08 -10.43
N LEU A 190 11.04 -9.41 -9.37
CA LEU A 190 10.80 -10.02 -8.06
C LEU A 190 9.70 -11.09 -8.19
N PHE A 191 8.56 -10.76 -8.80
CA PHE A 191 7.50 -11.74 -9.09
C PHE A 191 8.01 -12.90 -9.94
N PHE A 192 8.77 -12.61 -10.99
CA PHE A 192 9.33 -13.63 -11.87
C PHE A 192 10.31 -14.56 -11.12
N GLY A 193 11.18 -14.00 -10.27
CA GLY A 193 12.08 -14.76 -9.43
C GLY A 193 11.33 -15.68 -8.46
N MET A 194 10.29 -15.16 -7.82
CA MET A 194 9.41 -15.92 -6.93
C MET A 194 8.71 -17.07 -7.65
N LEU A 195 8.21 -16.82 -8.87
CA LEU A 195 7.64 -17.87 -9.73
C LEU A 195 8.71 -18.92 -10.06
N LEU A 196 9.88 -18.53 -10.54
CA LEU A 196 10.94 -19.49 -10.83
C LEU A 196 11.54 -20.17 -9.58
N LYS A 197 11.09 -19.82 -8.36
CA LYS A 197 11.74 -20.19 -7.09
C LYS A 197 13.23 -19.84 -7.09
N SER A 198 13.61 -18.81 -7.85
CA SER A 198 14.99 -18.38 -8.04
C SER A 198 15.33 -17.32 -7.00
N LYS A 199 15.91 -17.78 -5.88
CA LYS A 199 16.40 -16.91 -4.80
C LYS A 199 17.33 -15.81 -5.31
N PHE A 200 18.15 -16.12 -6.31
CA PHE A 200 19.08 -15.16 -6.90
C PHE A 200 18.36 -13.99 -7.56
N VAL A 201 17.34 -14.27 -8.38
CA VAL A 201 16.55 -13.24 -9.06
C VAL A 201 15.77 -12.39 -8.05
N GLU A 202 15.22 -13.03 -7.00
CA GLU A 202 14.52 -12.32 -5.92
C GLU A 202 15.44 -11.33 -5.19
N ILE A 203 16.62 -11.78 -4.73
CA ILE A 203 17.60 -10.95 -4.03
C ILE A 203 18.09 -9.83 -4.94
N PHE A 204 18.49 -10.16 -6.17
CA PHE A 204 19.03 -9.19 -7.11
C PHE A 204 18.03 -8.06 -7.39
N SER A 205 16.77 -8.43 -7.64
CA SER A 205 15.71 -7.44 -7.84
C SER A 205 15.48 -6.58 -6.60
N ALA A 206 15.36 -7.20 -5.42
CA ALA A 206 15.16 -6.48 -4.17
C ALA A 206 16.33 -5.54 -3.84
N SER A 207 17.58 -5.95 -4.14
CA SER A 207 18.77 -5.10 -4.02
C SER A 207 18.71 -3.89 -4.94
N ILE A 208 18.33 -4.07 -6.21
CA ILE A 208 18.19 -2.95 -7.14
C ILE A 208 17.13 -1.96 -6.65
N LEU A 209 15.98 -2.46 -6.20
CA LEU A 209 14.91 -1.64 -5.64
C LEU A 209 15.39 -0.88 -4.38
N LEU A 210 16.13 -1.55 -3.49
CA LEU A 210 16.69 -0.94 -2.29
C LEU A 210 17.71 0.15 -2.64
N CYS A 211 18.59 -0.07 -3.64
CA CYS A 211 19.51 0.93 -4.14
C CYS A 211 18.78 2.18 -4.66
N LEU A 212 17.68 2.00 -5.39
CA LEU A 212 16.85 3.12 -5.83
C LEU A 212 16.26 3.89 -4.64
N ILE A 213 15.73 3.17 -3.64
CA ILE A 213 15.17 3.81 -2.43
C ILE A 213 16.26 4.60 -1.68
N VAL A 214 17.46 4.03 -1.51
CA VAL A 214 18.61 4.72 -0.89
C VAL A 214 18.98 5.99 -1.67
N TYR A 215 19.06 5.91 -3.00
CA TYR A 215 19.32 7.07 -3.85
C TYR A 215 18.33 8.21 -3.57
N TYR A 216 17.05 7.89 -3.50
CA TYR A 216 16.00 8.89 -3.25
C TYR A 216 15.98 9.42 -1.81
N PHE A 217 16.30 8.57 -0.84
CA PHE A 217 16.50 9.00 0.55
C PHE A 217 17.62 10.02 0.66
N ILE A 218 18.80 9.72 0.10
CA ILE A 218 19.94 10.63 0.07
C ILE A 218 19.56 11.96 -0.62
N LYS A 219 18.90 11.89 -1.78
CA LYS A 219 18.45 13.08 -2.52
C LYS A 219 17.45 13.93 -1.73
N SER A 220 16.55 13.29 -0.98
CA SER A 220 15.60 14.00 -0.11
C SER A 220 16.31 14.77 1.01
N GLY A 221 17.41 14.23 1.54
CA GLY A 221 18.26 14.90 2.55
C GLY A 221 18.92 16.15 2.00
N TYR A 222 19.43 16.11 0.76
CA TYR A 222 20.06 17.29 0.12
C TYR A 222 19.10 18.45 -0.13
N ILE A 223 17.81 18.18 -0.31
CA ILE A 223 16.78 19.20 -0.59
C ILE A 223 16.29 19.86 0.72
N ASN A 224 16.69 19.32 1.88
CA ASN A 224 16.43 19.85 3.21
C ASN A 224 14.93 20.03 3.53
N GLU A 225 14.06 19.29 2.85
CA GLU A 225 12.63 19.20 3.17
C GLU A 225 12.44 18.06 4.18
N LYS A 226 12.26 18.43 5.45
CA LYS A 226 12.24 17.50 6.58
C LYS A 226 11.15 16.42 6.44
N TYR A 227 9.97 16.77 5.95
CA TYR A 227 8.86 15.81 5.81
C TYR A 227 9.13 14.82 4.68
N LEU A 228 9.70 15.28 3.57
CA LEU A 228 10.11 14.43 2.45
C LEU A 228 11.18 13.44 2.90
N PHE A 229 12.17 13.93 3.66
CA PHE A 229 13.21 13.10 4.27
C PHE A 229 12.63 12.02 5.18
N PHE A 230 11.73 12.38 6.10
CA PHE A 230 11.07 11.40 6.98
C PHE A 230 10.22 10.38 6.20
N ASN A 231 9.55 10.81 5.13
CA ASN A 231 8.77 9.89 4.32
C ASN A 231 9.65 8.88 3.57
N PHE A 232 10.76 9.34 2.96
CA PHE A 232 11.73 8.44 2.32
C PHE A 232 12.49 7.57 3.33
N MET A 233 12.68 8.04 4.57
CA MET A 233 13.17 7.20 5.66
C MET A 233 12.21 6.04 5.95
N GLY A 234 10.89 6.31 5.98
CA GLY A 234 9.87 5.27 6.11
C GLY A 234 9.91 4.26 4.96
N LEU A 235 10.08 4.72 3.72
CA LEU A 235 10.25 3.84 2.55
C LEU A 235 11.55 3.02 2.63
N LEU A 236 12.65 3.63 3.08
CA LEU A 236 13.93 2.94 3.27
C LEU A 236 13.83 1.83 4.30
N LEU A 237 13.24 2.10 5.47
CA LEU A 237 13.00 1.09 6.49
C LEU A 237 12.13 -0.05 5.95
N THR A 238 11.06 0.28 5.22
CA THR A 238 10.24 -0.70 4.51
C THR A 238 11.07 -1.60 3.60
N GLY A 239 11.94 -1.01 2.78
CA GLY A 239 12.84 -1.72 1.87
C GLY A 239 13.85 -2.62 2.60
N ILE A 240 14.46 -2.12 3.68
CA ILE A 240 15.42 -2.87 4.50
C ILE A 240 14.76 -4.10 5.13
N PHE A 241 13.58 -3.93 5.76
CA PHE A 241 12.86 -5.08 6.35
C PHE A 241 12.38 -6.07 5.29
N GLY A 242 11.98 -5.59 4.10
CA GLY A 242 11.63 -6.47 2.98
C GLY A 242 12.82 -7.29 2.49
N PHE A 243 13.98 -6.66 2.35
CA PHE A 243 15.23 -7.33 1.98
C PHE A 243 15.68 -8.33 3.06
N TRP A 244 15.60 -7.95 4.33
CA TRP A 244 15.92 -8.83 5.45
C TRP A 244 14.98 -10.03 5.54
N TYR A 245 13.68 -9.84 5.27
CA TYR A 245 12.73 -10.93 5.18
C TYR A 245 13.13 -11.95 4.11
N LEU A 246 13.52 -11.50 2.91
CA LEU A 246 14.00 -12.41 1.85
C LEU A 246 15.21 -13.23 2.32
N LEU A 247 16.19 -12.58 2.95
CA LEU A 247 17.39 -13.27 3.48
C LEU A 247 17.06 -14.32 4.54
N THR A 248 16.11 -14.04 5.44
CA THR A 248 15.74 -14.96 6.53
C THR A 248 14.92 -16.14 6.04
N VAL A 249 13.96 -15.91 5.12
CA VAL A 249 13.21 -16.99 4.44
C VAL A 249 14.15 -17.98 3.76
N PHE A 250 15.30 -17.53 3.25
CA PHE A 250 16.25 -18.40 2.58
C PHE A 250 17.15 -19.22 3.50
N LYS A 251 17.32 -18.82 4.77
CA LYS A 251 18.23 -19.47 5.71
C LYS A 251 17.58 -20.60 6.52
N SER A 252 16.40 -20.42 7.11
CA SER A 252 15.69 -21.50 7.83
C SER A 252 14.41 -21.04 8.55
N GLY A 253 13.33 -20.83 7.78
CA GLY A 253 12.01 -20.50 8.32
C GLY A 253 11.72 -19.00 8.30
N GLY A 254 10.69 -18.62 7.56
CA GLY A 254 10.31 -17.21 7.40
C GLY A 254 9.90 -16.61 8.73
N ASP A 255 10.57 -15.51 9.11
CA ASP A 255 10.25 -14.81 10.32
C ASP A 255 8.99 -13.95 10.10
N ARG A 256 7.87 -14.44 10.65
CA ARG A 256 6.58 -13.75 10.62
C ARG A 256 6.71 -12.33 11.18
N VAL A 257 7.60 -12.10 12.15
CA VAL A 257 7.85 -10.79 12.75
C VAL A 257 8.45 -9.81 11.74
N ILE A 258 9.42 -10.23 10.94
CA ILE A 258 10.06 -9.37 9.93
C ILE A 258 9.07 -9.01 8.81
N LEU A 259 8.25 -9.96 8.37
CA LEU A 259 7.20 -9.69 7.39
C LEU A 259 6.18 -8.68 7.93
N LEU A 260 5.81 -8.81 9.21
CA LEU A 260 4.93 -7.86 9.89
C LEU A 260 5.56 -6.47 10.03
N LEU A 261 6.86 -6.38 10.34
CA LEU A 261 7.59 -5.12 10.37
C LEU A 261 7.56 -4.43 9.00
N HIS A 262 7.96 -5.15 7.94
CA HIS A 262 7.91 -4.65 6.56
C HIS A 262 6.53 -4.08 6.22
N ALA A 263 5.49 -4.84 6.53
CA ALA A 263 4.10 -4.48 6.32
C ALA A 263 3.70 -3.16 7.02
N HIS A 264 3.95 -3.05 8.32
CA HIS A 264 3.59 -1.85 9.07
C HIS A 264 4.40 -0.64 8.63
N PHE A 265 5.70 -0.78 8.35
CA PHE A 265 6.49 0.33 7.82
C PHE A 265 5.95 0.81 6.46
N ALA A 266 5.56 -0.11 5.57
CA ALA A 266 4.97 0.24 4.28
C ALA A 266 3.68 1.07 4.45
N HIS A 267 2.78 0.64 5.33
CA HIS A 267 1.48 1.28 5.49
C HIS A 267 1.49 2.50 6.40
N TYR A 268 2.23 2.47 7.50
CA TYR A 268 2.21 3.51 8.52
C TYR A 268 3.26 4.57 8.19
N ALA A 269 4.50 4.18 7.92
CA ALA A 269 5.61 5.13 7.75
C ALA A 269 5.67 5.73 6.34
N TRP A 270 5.36 4.96 5.30
CA TRP A 270 5.38 5.45 3.92
C TRP A 270 3.99 5.92 3.46
N ALA A 271 2.99 5.04 3.49
CA ALA A 271 1.71 5.36 2.89
C ALA A 271 0.88 6.38 3.70
N SER A 272 0.60 6.09 4.97
CA SER A 272 -0.22 6.96 5.83
C SER A 272 0.45 8.31 6.07
N PHE A 273 1.76 8.31 6.35
CA PHE A 273 2.53 9.53 6.49
C PHE A 273 2.47 10.38 5.22
N GLY A 274 2.76 9.78 4.05
CA GLY A 274 2.75 10.47 2.78
C GLY A 274 1.38 11.07 2.45
N LEU A 275 0.31 10.33 2.71
CA LEU A 275 -1.06 10.82 2.54
C LEU A 275 -1.39 11.97 3.50
N PHE A 276 -1.03 11.86 4.79
CA PHE A 276 -1.24 12.97 5.73
C PHE A 276 -0.48 14.23 5.30
N PHE A 277 0.75 14.08 4.83
CA PHE A 277 1.55 15.19 4.34
C PHE A 277 0.89 15.89 3.14
N LEU A 278 0.41 15.11 2.16
CA LEU A 278 -0.20 15.64 0.94
C LEU A 278 -1.57 16.28 1.20
N PHE A 279 -2.41 15.65 2.04
CA PHE A 279 -3.82 15.99 2.18
C PHE A 279 -4.18 16.83 3.41
N VAL A 280 -3.37 16.83 4.47
CA VAL A 280 -3.61 17.67 5.66
C VAL A 280 -2.90 19.01 5.50
N LYS A 281 -3.63 20.01 5.00
CA LYS A 281 -3.08 21.35 4.76
C LYS A 281 -2.87 22.18 6.03
N ASP A 282 -3.63 21.91 7.09
CA ASP A 282 -3.50 22.62 8.36
C ASP A 282 -2.27 22.13 9.14
N LYS A 283 -1.32 23.02 9.42
CA LYS A 283 -0.02 22.65 10.02
C LYS A 283 -0.17 22.00 11.39
N LYS A 284 -1.05 22.52 12.26
CA LYS A 284 -1.22 22.00 13.62
C LYS A 284 -1.76 20.57 13.60
N ILE A 285 -2.69 20.34 12.69
CA ILE A 285 -3.39 19.05 12.60
C ILE A 285 -2.53 18.03 11.90
N ARG A 286 -1.82 18.43 10.84
CA ARG A 286 -0.82 17.58 10.21
C ARG A 286 0.24 17.13 11.22
N PHE A 287 0.72 18.05 12.07
CA PHE A 287 1.67 17.70 13.12
C PHE A 287 1.07 16.68 14.09
N LEU A 288 -0.15 16.90 14.59
CA LEU A 288 -0.83 15.97 15.49
C LEU A 288 -1.05 14.59 14.85
N THR A 289 -1.59 14.54 13.64
CA THR A 289 -1.83 13.28 12.92
C THR A 289 -0.52 12.51 12.71
N ILE A 290 0.57 13.20 12.32
CA ILE A 290 1.88 12.58 12.16
C ILE A 290 2.45 12.12 13.52
N LEU A 291 2.28 12.89 14.59
CA LEU A 291 2.77 12.53 15.92
C LEU A 291 2.12 11.24 16.41
N PHE A 292 0.79 11.12 16.33
CA PHE A 292 0.08 9.89 16.72
C PHE A 292 0.49 8.69 15.86
N LEU A 293 0.73 8.89 14.56
CA LEU A 293 1.23 7.86 13.65
C LEU A 293 2.66 7.41 14.01
N LEU A 294 3.55 8.34 14.36
CA LEU A 294 4.91 8.03 14.80
C LEU A 294 4.91 7.30 16.15
N LEU A 295 4.03 7.70 17.09
CA LEU A 295 3.85 6.98 18.35
C LEU A 295 3.37 5.54 18.10
N SER A 296 2.42 5.35 17.17
CA SER A 296 1.98 4.02 16.74
C SER A 296 3.16 3.16 16.23
N LEU A 297 4.04 3.74 15.40
CA LEU A 297 5.24 3.08 14.88
C LEU A 297 6.28 2.75 15.95
N ILE A 298 6.48 3.63 16.93
CA ILE A 298 7.41 3.37 18.04
C ILE A 298 6.88 2.21 18.89
N ILE A 299 5.58 2.22 19.20
CA ILE A 299 4.95 1.22 20.05
C ILE A 299 4.88 -0.14 19.35
N ILE A 300 4.60 -0.18 18.04
CA ILE A 300 4.68 -1.45 17.29
C ILE A 300 6.13 -1.96 17.25
N SER A 301 7.13 -1.09 17.15
CA SER A 301 8.54 -1.50 17.23
C SER A 301 8.88 -2.15 18.57
N VAL A 302 8.32 -1.64 19.68
CA VAL A 302 8.45 -2.24 21.01
C VAL A 302 7.72 -3.58 21.11
N TYR A 303 6.53 -3.71 20.51
CA TYR A 303 5.83 -4.99 20.40
C TYR A 303 6.73 -6.07 19.80
N PHE A 304 7.50 -5.74 18.76
CA PHE A 304 8.38 -6.70 18.10
C PHE A 304 9.61 -7.12 18.92
N VAL A 305 9.96 -6.38 19.98
CA VAL A 305 11.04 -6.75 20.91
C VAL A 305 10.50 -7.54 22.10
N LEU A 306 9.34 -7.15 22.62
CA LEU A 306 8.80 -7.67 23.88
C LEU A 306 7.67 -8.69 23.69
N GLU A 307 7.11 -8.81 22.48
CA GLU A 307 6.03 -9.70 22.06
C GLU A 307 4.74 -9.63 22.90
N LYS A 308 4.57 -8.59 23.72
CA LYS A 308 3.37 -8.41 24.53
C LYS A 308 2.25 -7.79 23.71
N ARG A 309 1.14 -8.53 23.54
CA ARG A 309 -0.06 -8.10 22.79
C ARG A 309 -0.59 -6.71 23.16
N ILE A 310 -0.40 -6.25 24.40
CA ILE A 310 -0.78 -4.90 24.81
C ILE A 310 -0.18 -3.82 23.92
N PHE A 311 1.08 -3.97 23.48
CA PHE A 311 1.73 -3.00 22.60
C PHE A 311 1.10 -2.97 21.20
N LEU A 312 0.62 -4.10 20.70
CA LEU A 312 -0.15 -4.15 19.45
C LEU A 312 -1.43 -3.31 19.57
N TYR A 313 -2.21 -3.51 20.64
CA TYR A 313 -3.45 -2.76 20.85
C TYR A 313 -3.21 -1.27 21.07
N VAL A 314 -2.19 -0.91 21.85
CA VAL A 314 -1.82 0.49 22.07
C VAL A 314 -1.36 1.12 20.75
N SER A 315 -0.51 0.46 19.97
CA SER A 315 -0.10 0.93 18.65
C SER A 315 -1.30 1.16 17.72
N PHE A 316 -2.25 0.23 17.70
CA PHE A 316 -3.50 0.36 16.94
C PHE A 316 -4.34 1.56 17.41
N ILE A 317 -4.45 1.80 18.71
CA ILE A 317 -5.18 2.96 19.26
C ILE A 317 -4.52 4.26 18.81
N PHE A 318 -3.20 4.38 18.91
CA PHE A 318 -2.46 5.56 18.43
C PHE A 318 -2.63 5.75 16.92
N PHE A 319 -2.63 4.66 16.15
CA PHE A 319 -2.97 4.69 14.74
C PHE A 319 -4.37 5.28 14.57
N LEU A 320 -5.43 4.66 15.12
CA LEU A 320 -6.81 5.17 15.07
C LEU A 320 -6.94 6.65 15.42
N PHE A 321 -6.29 7.11 16.49
CA PHE A 321 -6.31 8.53 16.86
C PHE A 321 -5.75 9.42 15.76
N SER A 322 -4.65 9.04 15.09
CA SER A 322 -4.11 9.82 13.97
C SER A 322 -5.14 10.03 12.85
N GLY A 323 -5.95 9.03 12.53
CA GLY A 323 -7.03 9.14 11.54
C GLY A 323 -8.24 9.93 12.03
N ILE A 324 -8.69 9.65 13.27
CA ILE A 324 -9.86 10.30 13.87
C ILE A 324 -9.62 11.80 14.07
N MET A 325 -8.41 12.24 14.39
CA MET A 325 -8.10 13.66 14.50
C MET A 325 -8.26 14.41 13.18
N TYR A 326 -7.82 13.80 12.08
CA TYR A 326 -8.06 14.35 10.75
C TYR A 326 -9.58 14.44 10.47
N LEU A 327 -10.33 13.40 10.82
CA LEU A 327 -11.78 13.35 10.66
C LEU A 327 -12.53 14.44 11.41
N ALA A 328 -12.31 14.50 12.73
CA ALA A 328 -12.96 15.45 13.62
C ALA A 328 -12.74 16.89 13.14
N PHE A 329 -11.54 17.17 12.63
CA PHE A 329 -11.26 18.47 12.05
C PHE A 329 -12.02 18.77 10.76
N GLN A 330 -12.08 17.79 9.84
CA GLN A 330 -12.81 17.98 8.58
C GLN A 330 -14.31 18.16 8.82
N TYR A 331 -14.87 17.46 9.82
CA TYR A 331 -16.24 17.60 10.26
C TYR A 331 -16.51 19.00 10.85
N LYS A 332 -15.65 19.47 11.77
CA LYS A 332 -15.78 20.80 12.40
C LYS A 332 -15.75 21.97 11.40
N ARG A 333 -15.08 21.83 10.25
CA ARG A 333 -15.05 22.86 9.19
C ARG A 333 -16.23 22.79 8.20
N GLY A 334 -17.25 21.97 8.46
CA GLY A 334 -18.38 21.79 7.54
C GLY A 334 -17.99 21.20 6.18
N LYS A 335 -16.79 20.62 6.06
CA LYS A 335 -16.25 20.11 4.78
C LYS A 335 -16.55 18.62 4.56
N ILE A 336 -17.34 18.02 5.45
CA ILE A 336 -18.01 16.73 5.28
C ILE A 336 -19.52 17.03 5.29
N GLY A 337 -19.98 17.77 4.28
CA GLY A 337 -21.41 17.80 3.93
C GLY A 337 -21.78 16.44 3.31
N TYR A 338 -22.95 15.93 3.68
CA TYR A 338 -23.44 14.62 3.26
C TYR A 338 -23.48 14.49 1.74
#